data_AF-A0A6N7Q4N4-F1
#
_entry.id   AF-A0A6N7Q4N4-F1
#
_cell.length_a   1.000
_cell.length_b   1.000
_cell.length_c   1.000
_cell.angle_alpha   90.00
_cell.angle_beta   90.00
_cell.angle_gamma   90.00
#
_symmetry.space_group_name_H-M   'P 1'
#
loop_
_entity.id
_entity.type
_entity.pdbx_description
1 polymer ?
#
loop_
_entity_poly.entity_id
_entity_poly.type
_entity_poly.pdbx_seq_one_letter_code
_entity_poly.pdbx_strand_id
1 'polypeptide(L)' 'MNREQLQQRLADLESDIPRMLHAAADPRDFWPEFAGAADAIVGAALTGEDAEYVSRRIEQMLARHGLAEDAPSR' A
#
# COMPACT_ATOMS: atom_id res chain seq x y z
N MET A 1 -8.09 -10.84 8.75
CA MET A 1 -8.53 -9.56 9.32
C MET A 1 -9.92 -9.24 8.85
N ASN A 2 -10.75 -8.59 9.67
CA ASN A 2 -12.03 -8.07 9.20
C ASN A 2 -11.84 -6.76 8.41
N ARG A 3 -12.92 -6.29 7.79
CA ARG A 3 -12.91 -5.10 6.93
C ARG A 3 -12.46 -3.80 7.63
N GLU A 4 -12.77 -3.64 8.91
CA GLU A 4 -12.35 -2.47 9.69
C GLU A 4 -10.84 -2.51 10.00
N GLN A 5 -10.31 -3.68 10.36
CA GLN A 5 -8.88 -3.86 10.59
C GLN A 5 -8.05 -3.60 9.32
N LEU A 6 -8.54 -4.05 8.16
CA LEU A 6 -7.90 -3.77 6.87
C LEU A 6 -7.89 -2.27 6.57
N GLN A 7 -9.00 -1.57 6.83
CA GLN A 7 -9.08 -0.11 6.66
C GLN A 7 -8.09 0.63 7.55
N GLN A 8 -7.96 0.23 8.82
CA GLN A 8 -6.98 0.85 9.72
C GLN A 8 -5.56 0.62 9.21
N ARG A 9 -5.21 -0.60 8.82
CA ARG A 9 -3.88 -0.92 8.27
C ARG A 9 -3.57 -0.14 7.00
N LEU A 10 -4.56 0.08 6.14
CA LEU A 10 -4.42 0.91 4.94
C LEU A 10 -4.21 2.39 5.29
N ALA A 11 -4.89 2.91 6.32
CA ALA A 11 -4.69 4.28 6.79
C ALA A 11 -3.30 4.47 7.42
N ASP A 12 -2.83 3.47 8.18
CA ASP A 12 -1.48 3.46 8.75
C ASP A 12 -0.43 3.44 7.63
N LEU A 13 -0.61 2.59 6.62
CA LEU A 13 0.25 2.54 5.43
C LEU A 13 0.27 3.87 4.67
N GLU A 14 -0.88 4.49 4.42
CA GLU A 14 -1.00 5.81 3.76
C GLU A 14 -0.24 6.89 4.53
N SER A 15 -0.32 6.85 5.88
CA SER A 15 0.36 7.80 6.76
C SER A 15 1.87 7.61 6.80
N ASP A 16 2.35 6.41 6.51
CA ASP A 16 3.78 6.07 6.48
C ASP A 16 4.47 6.43 5.16
N ILE A 17 3.72 6.64 4.07
CA ILE A 17 4.29 6.98 2.75
C ILE A 17 5.27 8.16 2.81
N PRO A 18 4.96 9.32 3.43
CA PRO A 18 5.90 10.43 3.51
C PRO A 18 7.20 10.06 4.24
N ARG A 19 7.11 9.23 5.29
CA ARG A 19 8.27 8.73 6.04
C ARG A 19 9.12 7.82 5.15
N MET A 20 8.50 6.89 4.44
CA MET A 20 9.17 5.97 3.52
C MET A 20 9.88 6.73 2.41
N LEU A 21 9.21 7.71 1.78
CA LEU A 21 9.80 8.55 0.75
C LEU A 21 10.98 9.40 1.28
N HIS A 22 10.90 9.90 2.51
CA HIS A 22 12.00 10.64 3.12
C HIS A 22 13.19 9.75 3.50
N ALA A 23 12.93 8.50 3.89
CA ALA A 23 13.96 7.53 4.23
C ALA A 23 14.64 6.91 3.00
N ALA A 24 13.96 6.87 1.86
CA ALA A 24 14.46 6.34 0.60
C ALA A 24 15.58 7.26 0.04
N ALA A 25 16.78 6.72 -0.12
CA ALA A 25 17.89 7.45 -0.73
C ALA A 25 17.72 7.55 -2.26
N ASP A 26 17.15 6.52 -2.88
CA ASP A 26 16.68 6.50 -4.26
C ASP A 26 15.15 6.23 -4.28
N PRO A 27 14.37 6.87 -5.17
CA PRO A 27 12.94 6.56 -5.34
C PRO A 27 12.63 5.06 -5.50
N ARG A 28 13.58 4.27 -6.02
CA ARG A 28 13.45 2.81 -6.15
C ARG A 28 13.51 2.06 -4.81
N ASP A 29 14.10 2.65 -3.78
CA ASP A 29 14.18 2.04 -2.44
C ASP A 29 12.83 2.10 -1.71
N PHE A 30 11.93 2.99 -2.12
CA PHE A 30 10.57 3.07 -1.60
C PHE A 30 9.76 1.80 -1.91
N TRP A 31 9.85 1.31 -3.15
CA TRP A 31 8.97 0.26 -3.66
C TRP A 31 9.08 -1.07 -2.92
N PRO A 32 10.27 -1.60 -2.58
CA PRO A 32 10.39 -2.82 -1.78
C PRO A 32 9.74 -2.70 -0.38
N GLU A 33 9.91 -1.57 0.32
CA GLU A 33 9.32 -1.36 1.64
C GLU A 33 7.79 -1.26 1.54
N PHE A 34 7.30 -0.45 0.58
CA PHE A 34 5.87 -0.28 0.35
C PHE A 34 5.19 -1.57 -0.11
N ALA A 35 5.76 -2.27 -1.09
CA ALA A 35 5.20 -3.51 -1.63
C ALA A 35 5.13 -4.60 -0.56
N GLY A 36 6.15 -4.74 0.29
CA GLY A 36 6.13 -5.68 1.41
C GLY A 36 4.99 -5.40 2.39
N ALA A 37 4.77 -4.13 2.74
CA ALA A 37 3.67 -3.73 3.61
C ALA A 37 2.29 -3.93 2.96
N ALA A 38 2.15 -3.54 1.69
CA ALA A 38 0.94 -3.72 0.90
C ALA A 38 0.55 -5.21 0.77
N ASP A 39 1.50 -6.07 0.42
CA ASP A 39 1.27 -7.51 0.27
C ASP A 39 0.88 -8.19 1.58
N ALA A 40 1.45 -7.75 2.70
CA ALA A 40 1.05 -8.23 4.02
C ALA A 40 -0.41 -7.89 4.34
N ILE A 41 -0.91 -6.73 3.91
CA ILE A 41 -2.30 -6.31 4.10
C ILE A 41 -3.24 -7.12 3.18
N VAL A 42 -2.87 -7.27 1.90
CA VAL A 42 -3.63 -8.09 0.94
C VAL A 42 -3.73 -9.54 1.41
N GLY A 43 -2.61 -10.13 1.84
CA GLY A 43 -2.57 -11.50 2.36
C GLY A 43 -3.29 -11.71 3.69
N ALA A 44 -3.58 -10.63 4.43
CA ALA A 44 -4.36 -10.68 5.67
C ALA A 44 -5.89 -10.62 5.43
N ALA A 45 -6.33 -10.39 4.20
CA ALA A 45 -7.74 -10.40 3.82
C ALA A 45 -8.33 -11.82 3.94
N LEU A 46 -9.54 -11.93 4.50
CA LEU A 46 -10.21 -13.22 4.70
C LEU A 46 -10.94 -13.72 3.46
N THR A 47 -11.29 -12.81 2.54
CA THR A 47 -12.09 -13.10 1.36
C THR A 47 -11.45 -12.48 0.12
N GLY A 48 -11.78 -13.01 -1.06
CA GLY A 48 -11.36 -12.42 -2.33
C GLY A 48 -11.87 -10.99 -2.51
N GLU A 49 -13.11 -10.71 -2.07
CA GLU A 49 -13.69 -9.36 -2.13
C GLU A 49 -12.92 -8.36 -1.26
N ASP A 50 -12.47 -8.77 -0.08
CA ASP A 50 -11.62 -7.94 0.77
C ASP A 50 -10.24 -7.71 0.15
N ALA A 51 -9.64 -8.73 -0.48
CA ALA A 51 -8.37 -8.59 -1.17
C ALA A 51 -8.47 -7.63 -2.37
N GLU A 52 -9.55 -7.71 -3.16
CA GLU A 52 -9.83 -6.78 -4.25
C GLU A 52 -10.04 -5.35 -3.73
N TYR A 53 -10.78 -5.19 -2.63
CA TYR A 53 -10.95 -3.89 -2.01
C TYR A 53 -9.63 -3.28 -1.54
N VAL A 54 -8.80 -4.07 -0.85
CA VAL A 54 -7.48 -3.62 -0.39
C VAL A 54 -6.64 -3.18 -1.58
N SER A 55 -6.62 -3.98 -2.66
CA SER A 55 -5.87 -3.66 -3.88
C SER A 55 -6.31 -2.34 -4.50
N ARG A 56 -7.62 -2.13 -4.67
CA ARG A 56 -8.16 -0.85 -5.18
C ARG A 56 -7.82 0.32 -4.28
N ARG A 57 -7.82 0.13 -2.96
CA ARG A 57 -7.51 1.21 -2.02
C ARG A 57 -6.03 1.59 -2.07
N ILE A 58 -5.14 0.61 -2.29
CA ILE A 58 -3.70 0.83 -2.54
C ILE A 58 -3.49 1.61 -3.84
N GLU A 59 -4.15 1.23 -4.94
CA GLU A 59 -4.06 1.97 -6.21
C GLU A 59 -4.49 3.43 -6.05
N GLN A 60 -5.61 3.68 -5.38
CA GLN A 60 -6.10 5.04 -5.10
C GLN A 60 -5.13 5.84 -4.22
N MET A 61 -4.51 5.18 -3.24
CA MET A 61 -3.50 5.78 -2.38
C MET A 61 -2.29 6.22 -3.20
N LEU A 62 -1.73 5.32 -4.00
CA LEU A 62 -0.60 5.64 -4.89
C LEU A 62 -0.93 6.81 -5.84
N ALA A 63 -2.13 6.82 -6.42
CA ALA A 63 -2.58 7.91 -7.28
C ALA A 63 -2.64 9.27 -6.56
N ARG A 64 -3.10 9.32 -5.30
CA ARG A 64 -3.12 10.57 -4.51
C ARG A 64 -1.74 11.11 -4.19
N HIS A 65 -0.76 10.23 -4.07
CA HIS A 65 0.64 10.60 -3.81
C HIS A 65 1.45 10.82 -5.09
N GLY A 66 0.84 10.71 -6.28
CA GLY A 66 1.54 10.86 -7.57
C GLY A 66 2.50 9.70 -7.88
N LEU A 67 2.33 8.54 -7.23
CA LEU A 67 3.20 7.37 -7.35
C LEU A 67 2.63 6.30 -8.29
N ALA A 68 1.42 6.49 -8.83
CA ALA A 68 0.75 5.49 -9.65
C ALA A 68 1.51 5.16 -10.95
N GLU A 69 2.22 6.13 -11.53
CA GLU A 69 2.99 5.95 -12.77
C GLU A 69 4.38 5.36 -12.54
N ASP A 70 4.92 5.51 -11.33
CA ASP A 70 6.24 5.01 -10.93
C ASP A 70 6.17 3.60 -10.32
N ALA A 71 4.96 3.13 -10.02
CA ALA A 71 4.73 1.80 -9.48
C ALA A 71 5.28 0.75 -10.45
N PRO A 72 6.17 -0.16 -9.98
CA PRO A 72 6.69 -1.21 -10.83
C PRO A 72 5.52 -2.05 -11.36
N SER A 73 5.52 -2.30 -12.67
CA SER A 73 4.57 -3.21 -13.31
C SER A 73 4.63 -4.55 -12.59
N ARG A 74 3.53 -4.89 -11.92
CA ARG A 74 3.41 -6.07 -11.06
C ARG A 74 3.45 -7.37 -11.86
#